data_AF-A0A1F8HAJ4-F1
#
_entry.id   AF-A0A1F8HAJ4-F1
#
_cell.length_a   1.000
_cell.length_b   1.000
_cell.length_c   1.000
_cell.angle_alpha   90.00
_cell.angle_beta   90.00
_cell.angle_gamma   90.00
#
_symmetry.space_group_name_H-M   'P 1'
#
loop_
_entity.id
_entity.type
_entity.pdbx_description
1 polymer ?
#
loop_
_entity_poly.entity_id
_entity_poly.type
_entity_poly.pdbx_seq_one_letter_code
_entity_poly.pdbx_strand_id
1 'polypeptide(L)'
;MVLIGLGRGDGIEPGKTYALAYSYKATIKGGTPARVFDFSDRSLPRTSVVVPLRDDRGMPLVEEISSMPQSTVRKVVASVPTRTVEGVTYPGYTYVVWQYHLSVVGSQSVVPEVIPGK
;
A
#
# COMPACT_ATOMS: atom_id res chain seq x y z
N MET A 1 -8.17 15.03 5.37
CA MET A 1 -8.93 13.84 5.81
C MET A 1 -8.35 12.62 5.11
N VAL A 2 -7.66 11.73 5.82
CA VAL A 2 -7.03 10.54 5.24
C VAL A 2 -8.04 9.39 5.31
N LEU A 3 -8.61 9.01 4.16
CA LEU A 3 -9.47 7.84 4.05
C LEU A 3 -8.59 6.60 3.91
N ILE A 4 -8.75 5.67 4.84
CA ILE A 4 -8.06 4.38 4.88
C ILE A 4 -8.54 3.57 3.68
N GLY A 5 -7.64 3.25 2.74
CA GLY A 5 -7.91 2.54 1.50
C GLY A 5 -8.32 1.07 1.71
N LEU A 6 -9.54 0.85 2.21
CA LEU A 6 -10.13 -0.48 2.48
C LEU A 6 -11.08 -0.97 1.38
N GLY A 7 -10.93 -0.45 0.15
CA GLY A 7 -11.42 -1.16 -1.02
C GLY A 7 -12.49 -0.47 -1.86
N ARG A 8 -13.26 0.48 -1.31
CA ARG A 8 -14.31 1.19 -2.06
C ARG A 8 -14.08 2.70 -1.99
N GLY A 9 -13.74 3.33 -3.12
CA GLY A 9 -13.59 4.79 -3.25
C GLY A 9 -12.16 5.32 -3.38
N ASP A 10 -11.17 4.43 -3.51
CA ASP A 10 -9.79 4.81 -3.87
C ASP A 10 -9.61 5.05 -5.38
N GLY A 11 -10.57 4.62 -6.21
CA GLY A 11 -10.49 4.71 -7.67
C GLY A 11 -9.55 3.67 -8.30
N ILE A 12 -9.11 2.68 -7.52
CA ILE A 12 -8.15 1.66 -7.95
C ILE A 12 -8.88 0.33 -8.15
N GLU A 13 -8.96 -0.09 -9.42
CA GLU A 13 -9.54 -1.35 -9.85
C GLU A 13 -8.72 -2.56 -9.33
N PRO A 14 -9.36 -3.56 -8.69
CA PRO A 14 -8.69 -4.80 -8.31
C PRO A 14 -8.09 -5.53 -9.51
N GLY A 15 -6.89 -6.08 -9.36
CA GLY A 15 -6.15 -6.82 -10.39
C GLY A 15 -5.42 -5.96 -11.42
N LYS A 16 -5.80 -4.70 -11.58
CA LYS A 16 -5.11 -3.75 -12.47
C LYS A 16 -3.83 -3.23 -11.82
N THR A 17 -2.79 -3.12 -12.64
CA THR A 17 -1.48 -2.60 -12.24
C THR A 17 -1.37 -1.12 -12.58
N TYR A 18 -0.85 -0.33 -11.65
CA TYR A 18 -0.68 1.11 -11.78
C TYR A 18 0.79 1.49 -11.55
N ALA A 19 1.27 2.49 -12.28
CA ALA A 19 2.60 3.04 -12.10
C ALA A 19 2.68 3.93 -10.85
N LEU A 20 3.75 3.77 -10.09
CA LEU A 20 4.09 4.57 -8.93
C LEU A 20 5.15 5.61 -9.29
N ALA A 21 4.93 6.84 -8.81
CA ALA A 21 5.96 7.86 -8.77
C ALA A 21 6.90 7.58 -7.59
N TYR A 22 6.31 7.31 -6.41
CA TYR A 22 7.03 7.04 -5.18
C TYR A 22 6.27 6.05 -4.28
N SER A 23 7.01 5.33 -3.44
CA SER A 23 6.44 4.62 -2.30
C SER A 23 7.37 4.66 -1.10
N TYR A 24 6.81 4.91 0.08
CA TYR A 24 7.58 5.07 1.31
C TYR A 24 6.79 4.59 2.53
N LYS A 25 7.52 4.26 3.61
CA LYS A 25 6.93 3.92 4.90
C LYS A 25 6.46 5.20 5.59
N ALA A 26 5.30 5.13 6.24
CA ALA A 26 4.71 6.23 6.98
C ALA A 26 4.07 5.71 8.27
N THR A 27 3.59 6.64 9.10
CA THR A 27 2.86 6.32 10.32
C THR A 27 1.54 7.07 10.30
N ILE A 28 0.43 6.35 10.41
CA ILE A 28 -0.91 6.94 10.51
C ILE A 28 -1.06 7.51 11.93
N LYS A 29 -1.83 8.60 12.06
CA LYS A 29 -2.16 9.20 13.36
C LYS A 29 -2.66 8.12 14.32
N GLY A 30 -2.01 7.97 15.47
CA GLY A 30 -2.24 6.85 16.40
C GLY A 30 -1.12 5.80 16.41
N GLY A 31 -0.08 5.96 15.59
CA GLY A 31 1.13 5.13 15.63
C GLY A 31 1.10 3.90 14.72
N THR A 32 0.02 3.69 13.96
CA THR A 32 -0.11 2.54 13.06
C THR A 32 0.88 2.67 11.89
N PRO A 33 1.82 1.71 11.72
CA PRO A 33 2.72 1.69 10.58
C PRO A 33 1.93 1.53 9.28
N ALA A 34 2.36 2.24 8.25
CA ALA A 34 1.71 2.26 6.94
C ALA A 34 2.74 2.35 5.80
N ARG A 35 2.27 2.12 4.59
CA ARG A 35 2.96 2.45 3.35
C ARG A 35 2.11 3.41 2.52
N VAL A 36 2.76 4.39 1.91
CA VAL A 36 2.14 5.30 0.96
C VAL A 36 2.48 4.86 -0.46
N PHE A 37 1.49 4.94 -1.32
CA PHE A 37 1.58 4.70 -2.76
C PHE A 37 1.19 5.99 -3.48
N ASP A 38 2.18 6.68 -4.04
CA ASP A 38 1.97 7.85 -4.87
C ASP A 38 1.97 7.42 -6.33
N PHE A 39 0.85 7.60 -7.01
CA PHE A 39 0.66 7.21 -8.39
C PHE A 39 1.30 8.22 -9.34
N SER A 40 1.92 7.73 -10.41
CA SER A 40 2.47 8.56 -11.48
C SER A 40 1.36 9.22 -12.30
N ASP A 41 0.25 8.51 -12.49
CA ASP A 41 -0.91 9.00 -13.22
C ASP A 41 -1.72 9.96 -12.35
N ARG A 42 -1.67 11.25 -12.71
CA ARG A 42 -2.39 12.32 -12.01
C ARG A 42 -3.86 12.45 -12.43
N SER A 43 -4.30 11.68 -13.42
CA SER A 43 -5.71 11.61 -13.83
C SER A 43 -6.55 10.67 -12.94
N LEU A 44 -5.88 9.84 -12.12
CA LEU A 44 -6.57 8.96 -11.19
C LEU A 44 -7.36 9.77 -10.16
N PRO A 45 -8.54 9.28 -9.71
CA PRO A 45 -9.33 9.94 -8.67
C PRO A 45 -8.56 10.20 -7.37
N ARG A 46 -7.50 9.41 -7.13
CA ARG A 46 -6.56 9.56 -6.04
C ARG A 46 -5.14 9.49 -6.58
N THR A 47 -4.37 10.54 -6.30
CA THR A 47 -2.95 10.60 -6.63
C THR A 47 -2.08 9.87 -5.60
N SER A 48 -2.63 9.61 -4.41
CA SER A 48 -1.92 9.00 -3.29
C SER A 48 -2.88 8.14 -2.47
N VAL A 49 -2.45 6.96 -2.06
CA VAL A 49 -3.18 6.07 -1.16
C VAL A 49 -2.28 5.65 0.01
N VAL A 50 -2.81 5.73 1.22
CA VAL A 50 -2.13 5.30 2.45
C VAL A 50 -2.75 3.99 2.92
N VAL A 51 -1.91 2.97 3.10
CA VAL A 51 -2.34 1.62 3.48
C VAL A 51 -1.62 1.22 4.76
N PRO A 52 -2.34 0.89 5.85
CA PRO A 52 -1.72 0.28 7.03
C PRO A 52 -0.94 -0.97 6.63
N LEU A 53 0.16 -1.30 7.30
CA LEU A 53 0.92 -2.49 6.95
C LEU A 53 0.17 -3.79 7.29
N ARG A 54 -0.71 -3.73 8.29
CA ARG A 54 -1.52 -4.85 8.77
C ARG A 54 -2.92 -4.40 9.13
N ASP A 55 -3.88 -5.33 9.10
CA ASP A 55 -5.20 -5.10 9.69
C ASP A 55 -5.20 -5.32 11.21
N ASP A 56 -6.38 -5.15 11.82
CA ASP A 56 -6.66 -5.38 13.23
C ASP A 56 -6.42 -6.82 13.70
N ARG A 57 -6.44 -7.77 12.77
CA ARG A 57 -6.14 -9.20 12.99
C ARG A 57 -4.65 -9.52 12.82
N GLY A 58 -3.83 -8.54 12.42
CA GLY A 58 -2.41 -8.70 12.19
C GLY A 58 -2.05 -9.24 10.80
N MET A 59 -3.01 -9.37 9.88
CA MET A 59 -2.79 -9.84 8.52
C MET A 59 -2.10 -8.77 7.67
N PRO A 60 -1.09 -9.13 6.84
CA PRO A 60 -0.40 -8.16 6.00
C PRO A 60 -1.33 -7.58 4.93
N LEU A 61 -1.40 -6.27 4.84
CA LEU A 61 -2.16 -5.54 3.81
C LEU A 61 -1.27 -5.00 2.68
N VAL A 62 0.05 -5.11 2.85
CA VAL A 62 1.06 -4.61 1.93
C VAL A 62 2.10 -5.70 1.74
N GLU A 63 2.43 -6.01 0.49
CA GLU A 63 3.34 -7.09 0.13
C GLU A 63 4.24 -6.66 -1.02
N GLU A 64 5.54 -6.90 -0.90
CA GLU A 64 6.50 -6.60 -1.96
C GLU A 64 6.72 -7.83 -2.85
N ILE A 65 6.47 -7.68 -4.15
CA ILE A 65 6.51 -8.76 -5.13
C ILE A 65 7.49 -8.40 -6.24
N SER A 66 8.70 -8.95 -6.19
CA SER A 66 9.77 -8.67 -7.15
C SER A 66 9.49 -9.17 -8.58
N SER A 67 8.49 -10.04 -8.76
CA SER A 67 8.07 -10.52 -10.09
C SER A 67 7.13 -9.55 -10.82
N MET A 68 6.61 -8.51 -10.15
CA MET A 68 5.84 -7.46 -10.81
C MET A 68 6.77 -6.50 -11.58
N PRO A 69 6.27 -5.73 -12.56
CA PRO A 69 7.05 -4.64 -13.14
C PRO A 69 7.51 -3.65 -12.07
N GLN A 70 8.74 -3.15 -12.16
CA GLN A 70 9.28 -2.18 -11.19
C GLN A 70 8.44 -0.90 -11.14
N SER A 71 8.43 -0.26 -9.97
CA SER A 71 7.65 0.94 -9.69
C SER A 71 6.18 0.80 -10.05
N THR A 72 5.61 -0.37 -9.74
CA THR A 72 4.18 -0.60 -9.90
C THR A 72 3.54 -1.09 -8.63
N VAL A 73 2.23 -0.89 -8.57
CA VAL A 73 1.36 -1.39 -7.51
C VAL A 73 0.11 -1.99 -8.12
N ARG A 74 -0.42 -3.03 -7.50
CA ARG A 74 -1.75 -3.57 -7.79
C ARG A 74 -2.48 -3.90 -6.50
N LYS A 75 -3.80 -3.81 -6.56
CA LYS A 75 -4.69 -4.16 -5.47
C LYS A 75 -5.28 -5.53 -5.73
N VAL A 76 -5.15 -6.45 -4.79
CA VAL A 76 -5.65 -7.84 -4.91
C VAL A 76 -6.61 -8.14 -3.78
N VAL A 77 -7.66 -8.91 -4.07
CA VAL A 77 -8.55 -9.45 -3.04
C VAL A 77 -8.02 -10.82 -2.64
N ALA A 78 -7.63 -10.97 -1.38
CA ALA A 78 -7.23 -12.22 -0.78
C ALA A 78 -8.39 -12.83 0.01
N SER A 79 -8.44 -14.16 0.08
CA SER A 79 -9.45 -14.90 0.82
C SER A 79 -8.79 -15.89 1.77
N VAL A 80 -9.18 -15.84 3.04
CA VAL A 80 -8.84 -16.86 4.04
C VAL A 80 -10.02 -17.83 4.11
N PRO A 81 -9.82 -19.12 3.82
CA PRO A 81 -10.89 -20.10 3.92
C PRO A 81 -11.27 -20.36 5.39
N THR A 82 -12.52 -20.76 5.61
CA THR A 82 -12.97 -21.28 6.90
C THR A 82 -12.14 -22.51 7.25
N ARG A 83 -11.69 -22.60 8.51
CA ARG A 83 -10.97 -23.79 9.01
C ARG A 83 -11.52 -24.22 10.36
N THR A 84 -11.49 -25.54 10.60
CA THR A 84 -11.84 -26.12 11.89
C THR A 84 -10.60 -26.76 12.49
N VAL A 85 -10.23 -26.36 13.71
CA VAL A 85 -9.08 -26.89 14.44
C VAL A 85 -9.58 -27.32 15.81
N GLU A 86 -9.36 -28.58 16.19
CA GLU A 86 -9.75 -29.13 17.50
C GLU A 86 -11.22 -28.85 17.87
N GLY A 87 -12.13 -28.89 16.88
CA GLY A 87 -13.55 -28.63 17.08
C GLY A 87 -13.96 -27.15 17.11
N VAL A 88 -12.99 -26.22 17.07
CA VAL A 88 -13.24 -24.78 16.97
C VAL A 88 -13.27 -24.34 15.50
N THR A 89 -14.36 -23.70 15.07
CA THR A 89 -14.50 -23.18 13.70
C THR A 89 -14.09 -21.73 13.63
N TYR A 90 -13.07 -21.45 12.82
CA TYR A 90 -12.61 -20.11 12.48
C TYR A 90 -13.27 -19.69 11.16
N PRO A 91 -14.09 -18.63 11.15
CA PRO A 91 -14.79 -18.20 9.93
C PRO A 91 -13.78 -17.69 8.90
N GLY A 92 -14.01 -18.06 7.64
CA GLY A 92 -13.30 -17.49 6.51
C GLY A 92 -13.64 -16.01 6.32
N TYR A 93 -12.73 -15.26 5.73
CA TYR A 93 -12.91 -13.84 5.45
C TYR A 93 -12.09 -13.40 4.24
N THR A 94 -12.56 -12.35 3.58
CA THR A 94 -11.84 -11.69 2.49
C THR A 94 -11.18 -10.41 2.98
N TYR A 95 -10.02 -10.08 2.44
CA TYR A 95 -9.33 -8.81 2.71
C TYR A 95 -8.57 -8.33 1.47
N VAL A 96 -8.12 -7.08 1.50
CA VAL A 96 -7.40 -6.47 0.36
C VAL A 96 -5.91 -6.41 0.67
N VAL A 97 -5.10 -6.81 -0.30
CA VAL A 97 -3.64 -6.72 -0.25
C VAL A 97 -3.16 -5.81 -1.37
N TRP A 98 -2.27 -4.89 -1.04
CA TRP A 98 -1.56 -4.04 -1.97
C TRP A 98 -0.20 -4.65 -2.27
N GLN A 99 -0.05 -5.17 -3.48
CA GLN A 99 1.18 -5.76 -3.95
C GLN A 99 1.96 -4.72 -4.75
N TYR A 100 3.24 -4.53 -4.45
CA TYR A 100 4.08 -3.52 -5.10
C TYR A 100 5.46 -4.07 -5.43
N HIS A 101 6.14 -3.45 -6.38
CA HIS A 101 7.57 -3.65 -6.61
C HIS A 101 8.28 -2.30 -6.63
N LEU A 102 9.30 -2.15 -5.78
CA LEU A 102 10.14 -0.96 -5.79
C LEU A 102 11.04 -0.97 -7.02
N SER A 103 11.18 0.17 -7.72
CA SER A 103 12.48 0.45 -8.33
C SER A 103 13.48 0.60 -7.20
N VAL A 104 14.65 -0.02 -7.32
CA VAL A 104 15.77 0.16 -6.38
C VAL A 104 15.90 1.64 -6.01
N VAL A 105 15.55 1.99 -4.77
CA VAL A 105 15.68 3.34 -4.25
C VAL A 105 17.16 3.51 -3.93
N GLY A 106 17.94 4.01 -4.88
CA GLY A 106 19.23 4.61 -4.53
C GLY A 106 18.99 5.69 -3.49
N SER A 107 19.79 5.73 -2.42
CA SER A 107 19.69 6.71 -1.35
C SER A 107 19.60 8.12 -1.94
N GLN A 108 18.43 8.77 -1.88
CA GLN A 108 18.31 10.16 -2.25
C GLN A 108 18.85 11.01 -1.11
N SER A 109 20.08 11.48 -1.24
CA SER A 109 20.62 12.55 -0.41
C SER A 109 20.15 13.89 -0.99
N VAL A 110 19.21 14.55 -0.33
CA VAL A 110 18.86 15.94 -0.64
C VAL A 110 19.84 16.82 0.13
N VAL A 111 20.84 17.36 -0.56
CA VAL A 111 21.66 18.46 0.00
C VAL A 111 20.87 19.74 -0.24
N PRO A 112 20.32 20.39 0.81
CA PRO A 112 19.61 21.65 0.62
C PRO A 112 20.59 22.71 0.10
N GLU A 113 20.22 23.38 -1.00
CA GLU A 113 20.96 24.51 -1.52
C GLU A 113 20.75 25.71 -0.58
N VAL A 114 21.78 26.06 0.19
CA VAL A 114 21.78 27.30 0.97
C VAL A 114 21.99 28.44 0.00
N ILE A 115 20.92 29.16 -0.36
CA ILE A 115 21.02 30.43 -1.08
C ILE A 115 21.32 31.50 -0.03
N PRO A 116 22.51 32.14 -0.01
CA PRO A 116 22.76 33.26 0.87
C PRO A 116 21.83 34.41 0.47
N GLY A 117 21.06 34.93 1.44
CA GLY A 117 20.21 36.09 1.23
C GLY A 117 21.03 37.28 0.73
N LYS A 118 20.51 37.97 -0.29
CA LYS A 118 21.00 39.30 -0.68
C LYS A 118 20.65 40.34 0.39
#